data_AF-A0A7W0D5Q3-F1
#
_entry.id   AF-A0A7W0D5Q3-F1
#
_cell.length_a   1.000
_cell.length_b   1.000
_cell.length_c   1.000
_cell.angle_alpha   90.00
_cell.angle_beta   90.00
_cell.angle_gamma   90.00
#
_symmetry.space_group_name_H-M   'P 1'
#
loop_
_entity.id
_entity.type
_entity.pdbx_description
1 polymer ?
#
loop_
_entity_poly.entity_id
_entity_poly.type
_entity_poly.pdbx_seq_one_letter_code
_entity_poly.pdbx_strand_id
1 'polypeptide(L)'
;MGVNTKGRRKLEYNGKMYYWNVQEDAEDYGRINLSIVSEDKKLIVSYRVAQSDNHKTPHIVIQGKEFGGLENKVLQGWVRVQTPIWDDRIITPGLVKTIIEWCLFPKDQLNFVDWDGNLI
;
A
#
# COMPACT_ATOMS: atom_id res chain seq x y z
N MET A 1 8.36 7.20 -19.64
CA MET A 1 7.46 6.03 -19.50
C MET A 1 6.28 6.42 -18.61
N GLY A 2 5.12 6.72 -19.20
CA GLY A 2 3.95 7.23 -18.48
C GLY A 2 3.29 6.19 -17.57
N VAL A 3 2.70 6.66 -16.47
CA VAL A 3 1.78 5.86 -15.64
C VAL A 3 0.46 5.76 -16.39
N ASN A 4 -0.04 4.54 -16.64
CA ASN A 4 -1.34 4.35 -17.28
C ASN A 4 -2.44 4.90 -16.35
N THR A 5 -3.13 5.95 -16.78
CA THR A 5 -4.10 6.73 -16.01
C THR A 5 -5.53 6.21 -16.11
N LYS A 6 -5.80 5.19 -16.93
CA LYS A 6 -7.16 4.70 -17.17
C LYS A 6 -7.70 3.99 -15.91
N GLY A 7 -8.76 4.53 -15.30
CA GLY A 7 -9.39 3.96 -14.10
C GLY A 7 -8.69 4.26 -12.77
N ARG A 8 -7.67 5.12 -12.76
CA ARG A 8 -6.97 5.53 -11.54
C ARG A 8 -7.41 6.91 -11.09
N ARG A 9 -7.72 7.04 -9.80
CA ARG A 9 -7.97 8.32 -9.14
C ARG A 9 -6.63 8.99 -8.85
N LYS A 10 -6.59 10.30 -9.00
CA LYS A 10 -5.40 11.12 -8.70
C LYS A 10 -5.54 11.71 -7.31
N LEU A 11 -4.42 11.80 -6.60
CA LEU A 11 -4.33 12.43 -5.30
C LEU A 11 -3.00 13.19 -5.23
N GLU A 12 -3.07 14.49 -4.96
CA GLU A 12 -1.89 15.29 -4.70
C GLU A 12 -1.60 15.28 -3.20
N TYR A 13 -0.38 14.94 -2.82
CA TYR A 13 0.06 14.98 -1.43
C TYR A 13 1.51 15.47 -1.36
N ASN A 14 1.76 16.49 -0.53
CA ASN A 14 3.09 17.07 -0.30
C ASN A 14 3.82 17.48 -1.61
N GLY A 15 3.08 18.06 -2.56
CA GLY A 15 3.60 18.46 -3.88
C GLY A 15 3.95 17.31 -4.84
N LYS A 16 3.66 16.05 -4.46
CA LYS A 16 3.81 14.87 -5.30
C LYS A 16 2.44 14.38 -5.77
N MET A 17 2.35 13.97 -7.03
CA MET A 17 1.15 13.31 -7.56
C MET A 17 1.20 11.81 -7.29
N TYR A 18 0.09 11.29 -6.76
CA TYR A 18 -0.15 9.87 -6.53
C TYR A 18 -1.35 9.42 -7.34
N TYR A 19 -1.28 8.22 -7.86
CA TYR A 19 -2.34 7.55 -8.59
C TYR A 19 -2.75 6.32 -7.81
N TRP A 20 -4.04 6.14 -7.59
CA TRP A 20 -4.55 4.99 -6.88
C TRP A 20 -5.76 4.39 -7.58
N ASN A 21 -5.94 3.09 -7.45
CA ASN A 21 -7.13 2.40 -7.90
C ASN A 21 -7.52 1.30 -6.93
N VAL A 22 -8.81 1.02 -6.93
CA VAL A 22 -9.39 -0.12 -6.23
C VAL A 22 -9.81 -1.08 -7.33
N GLN A 23 -9.21 -2.25 -7.35
CA GLN A 23 -9.47 -3.27 -8.35
C GLN A 23 -9.70 -4.61 -7.66
N GLU A 24 -10.74 -5.29 -8.10
CA GLU A 24 -11.00 -6.68 -7.71
C GLU A 24 -10.02 -7.55 -8.48
N ASP A 25 -9.22 -8.31 -7.74
CA ASP A 25 -8.29 -9.25 -8.33
C ASP A 25 -9.04 -10.56 -8.58
N ALA A 26 -9.35 -10.81 -9.85
CA ALA A 26 -10.08 -12.01 -10.27
C ALA A 26 -9.26 -13.30 -10.05
N GLU A 27 -7.93 -13.19 -9.98
CA GLU A 27 -7.02 -14.31 -9.71
C GLU A 27 -6.94 -14.63 -8.22
N ASP A 28 -7.08 -13.62 -7.34
CA ASP A 28 -7.19 -13.79 -5.88
C ASP A 28 -8.65 -13.86 -5.42
N TYR A 29 -9.50 -14.71 -6.05
CA TYR A 29 -10.88 -14.98 -5.60
C TYR A 29 -11.80 -13.75 -5.49
N GLY A 30 -11.61 -12.71 -6.31
CA GLY A 30 -12.44 -11.50 -6.28
C GLY A 30 -12.15 -10.60 -5.08
N ARG A 31 -10.95 -10.70 -4.49
CA ARG A 31 -10.54 -9.83 -3.38
C ARG A 31 -10.23 -8.42 -3.89
N ILE A 32 -10.70 -7.43 -3.14
CA ILE A 32 -10.51 -6.03 -3.47
C ILE A 32 -9.10 -5.60 -3.04
N ASN A 33 -8.28 -5.15 -3.99
CA ASN A 33 -6.95 -4.62 -3.75
C ASN A 33 -6.89 -3.14 -4.11
N LEU A 34 -6.40 -2.32 -3.18
CA LEU A 34 -6.07 -0.92 -3.35
C LEU A 34 -4.60 -0.79 -3.74
N SER A 35 -4.31 -0.43 -4.98
CA SER A 35 -2.95 -0.10 -5.41
C SER A 35 -2.75 1.40 -5.45
N ILE A 36 -1.63 1.86 -4.88
CA ILE A 36 -1.22 3.26 -4.82
C ILE A 36 0.19 3.36 -5.42
N VAL A 37 0.36 4.26 -6.38
CA VAL A 37 1.62 4.49 -7.08
C VAL A 37 1.90 5.98 -7.20
N SER A 38 3.09 6.41 -6.79
CA SER A 38 3.58 7.77 -7.07
C SER A 38 3.85 7.97 -8.56
N GLU A 39 3.74 9.20 -9.06
CA GLU A 39 4.08 9.56 -10.43
C GLU A 39 5.50 9.10 -10.83
N ASP A 40 6.45 9.27 -9.93
CA ASP A 40 7.85 8.90 -10.11
C ASP A 40 8.10 7.38 -9.98
N LYS A 41 7.05 6.59 -9.70
CA LYS A 41 7.09 5.14 -9.42
C LYS A 41 8.06 4.74 -8.30
N LYS A 42 8.47 5.70 -7.46
CA LYS A 42 9.31 5.49 -6.28
C LYS A 42 8.54 4.82 -5.14
N LEU A 43 7.33 5.30 -4.85
CA LEU A 43 6.38 4.67 -3.95
C LEU A 43 5.41 3.83 -4.78
N ILE A 44 5.40 2.52 -4.53
CA ILE A 44 4.42 1.58 -5.09
C ILE A 44 3.99 0.69 -3.94
N VAL A 45 2.73 0.76 -3.56
CA VAL A 45 2.17 -0.03 -2.48
C VAL A 45 0.82 -0.61 -2.88
N SER A 46 0.53 -1.83 -2.43
CA SER A 46 -0.73 -2.52 -2.65
C SER A 46 -1.27 -2.99 -1.31
N TYR A 47 -2.44 -2.49 -0.95
CA TYR A 47 -3.15 -2.83 0.27
C TYR A 47 -4.37 -3.68 -0.06
N ARG A 48 -4.57 -4.77 0.67
CA ARG A 48 -5.75 -5.60 0.50
C ARG A 48 -6.88 -5.09 1.40
N VAL A 49 -8.01 -4.79 0.78
CA VAL A 49 -9.23 -4.32 1.44
C VAL A 49 -9.98 -5.52 2.05
N ALA A 50 -10.75 -5.28 3.11
CA ALA A 50 -11.45 -6.28 3.92
C ALA A 50 -10.53 -7.28 4.66
N GLN A 51 -9.29 -6.88 4.98
CA GLN A 51 -8.42 -7.68 5.86
C GLN A 51 -8.92 -7.70 7.31
N SER A 52 -9.62 -6.64 7.73
CA SER A 52 -10.20 -6.50 9.07
C SER A 52 -11.17 -7.63 9.44
N ASP A 53 -11.78 -8.27 8.45
CA ASP A 53 -12.72 -9.39 8.64
C ASP A 53 -12.00 -10.74 8.88
N ASN A 54 -10.72 -10.85 8.47
CA ASN A 54 -10.06 -12.14 8.29
C ASN A 54 -9.22 -12.62 9.50
N HIS A 55 -9.42 -12.07 10.70
CA HIS A 55 -8.74 -12.43 11.95
C HIS A 55 -7.19 -12.39 11.93
N LYS A 56 -6.59 -11.93 10.83
CA LYS A 56 -5.14 -11.87 10.61
C LYS A 56 -4.65 -10.42 10.67
N THR A 57 -3.36 -10.25 10.91
CA THR A 57 -2.74 -8.93 10.94
C THR A 57 -2.86 -8.27 9.56
N PRO A 58 -3.43 -7.05 9.48
CA PRO A 58 -3.50 -6.35 8.21
C PRO A 58 -2.09 -5.96 7.78
N HIS A 59 -1.84 -6.06 6.49
CA HIS A 59 -0.54 -5.82 5.92
C HIS A 59 -0.63 -5.16 4.56
N ILE A 60 0.39 -4.38 4.24
CA ILE A 60 0.55 -3.73 2.95
C ILE A 60 1.75 -4.32 2.23
N VAL A 61 1.58 -4.58 0.94
CA VAL A 61 2.65 -5.02 0.05
C VAL A 61 3.34 -3.78 -0.50
N ILE A 62 4.62 -3.63 -0.20
CA ILE A 62 5.48 -2.58 -0.71
C ILE A 62 6.26 -3.16 -1.88
N GLN A 63 6.13 -2.50 -3.04
CA GLN A 63 6.84 -2.84 -4.28
C GLN A 63 7.80 -1.70 -4.70
N GLY A 64 7.62 -0.51 -4.13
CA GLY A 64 8.46 0.66 -4.37
C GLY A 64 9.70 0.69 -3.47
N LYS A 65 10.61 1.63 -3.77
CA LYS A 65 11.85 1.85 -3.01
C LYS A 65 11.71 2.97 -1.97
N GLU A 66 10.77 3.88 -2.16
CA GLU A 66 10.55 5.03 -1.28
C GLU A 66 9.48 4.69 -0.26
N PHE A 67 9.87 4.32 0.96
CA PHE A 67 8.98 4.02 2.07
C PHE A 67 9.69 4.33 3.39
N GLY A 68 8.99 5.02 4.29
CA GLY A 68 9.51 5.46 5.59
C GLY A 68 9.85 4.27 6.49
N GLY A 69 11.15 4.12 6.77
CA GLY A 69 11.74 2.99 7.48
C GLY A 69 12.49 1.97 6.58
N LEU A 70 12.42 2.11 5.24
CA LEU A 70 13.14 1.26 4.28
C LEU A 70 14.32 1.96 3.60
N GLU A 71 14.61 3.20 3.98
CA GLU A 71 15.66 4.04 3.38
C GLU A 71 17.06 3.39 3.43
N ASN A 72 17.31 2.53 4.43
CA ASN A 72 18.57 1.80 4.62
C ASN A 72 18.49 0.29 4.27
N LYS A 73 17.35 -0.22 3.77
CA LYS A 73 17.19 -1.64 3.44
C LYS A 73 17.04 -1.85 1.94
N VAL A 74 17.92 -2.66 1.35
CA VAL A 74 17.78 -3.13 -0.03
C VAL A 74 16.61 -4.10 -0.09
N LEU A 75 15.49 -3.65 -0.66
CA LEU A 75 14.33 -4.52 -0.90
C LEU A 75 14.64 -5.49 -2.04
N GLN A 76 14.74 -6.79 -1.72
CA GLN A 76 14.92 -7.86 -2.70
C GLN A 76 13.58 -8.33 -3.29
N GLY A 77 12.67 -7.41 -3.62
CA GLY A 77 11.38 -7.73 -4.22
C GLY A 77 10.19 -7.16 -3.45
N TRP A 78 9.07 -7.88 -3.48
CA TRP A 78 7.84 -7.48 -2.79
C TRP A 78 7.96 -7.77 -1.30
N VAL A 79 7.77 -6.73 -0.51
CA VAL A 79 7.89 -6.82 0.94
C VAL A 79 6.54 -6.54 1.57
N ARG A 80 6.15 -7.34 2.56
CA ARG A 80 4.90 -7.12 3.29
C ARG A 80 5.23 -6.59 4.66
N VAL A 81 4.60 -5.49 5.04
CA VAL A 81 4.72 -4.92 6.39
C VAL A 81 3.37 -4.87 7.04
N GLN A 82 3.34 -5.14 8.33
CA GLN A 82 2.14 -4.99 9.14
C GLN A 82 1.72 -3.52 9.16
N THR A 83 0.45 -3.29 8.90
CA THR A 83 -0.18 -1.98 9.01
C THR A 83 -1.06 -1.92 10.25
N PRO A 84 -1.41 -0.72 10.74
CA PRO A 84 -2.57 -0.59 11.60
C PRO A 84 -3.85 -1.03 10.86
N ILE A 85 -4.87 -1.37 11.64
CA ILE A 85 -6.21 -1.62 11.11
C ILE A 85 -6.78 -0.28 10.63
N TRP A 86 -7.17 -0.21 9.36
CA TRP A 86 -7.84 0.93 8.77
C TRP A 86 -9.33 0.61 8.58
N ASP A 87 -10.21 1.62 8.64
CA ASP A 87 -11.61 1.42 8.25
C ASP A 87 -11.68 1.31 6.72
N ASP A 88 -11.47 0.09 6.25
CA ASP A 88 -11.34 -0.24 4.82
C ASP A 88 -12.70 -0.55 4.15
N ARG A 89 -13.81 -0.41 4.89
CA ARG A 89 -15.19 -0.59 4.38
C ARG A 89 -15.49 0.27 3.16
N ILE A 90 -14.96 1.50 3.15
CA ILE A 90 -15.11 2.43 2.03
C ILE A 90 -13.75 3.05 1.74
N ILE A 91 -13.21 2.76 0.56
CA ILE A 91 -11.95 3.37 0.12
C ILE A 91 -12.20 4.81 -0.33
N THR A 92 -11.98 5.72 0.61
CA THR A 92 -12.05 7.16 0.38
C THR A 92 -10.67 7.73 0.02
N PRO A 93 -10.61 8.86 -0.72
CA PRO A 93 -9.34 9.58 -0.91
C PRO A 93 -8.70 10.00 0.42
N GLY A 94 -9.50 10.23 1.47
CA GLY A 94 -9.00 10.50 2.82
C GLY A 94 -8.23 9.32 3.40
N LEU A 95 -8.79 8.10 3.29
CA LEU A 95 -8.08 6.88 3.69
C LEU A 95 -6.79 6.69 2.91
N VAL A 96 -6.84 6.85 1.58
CA VAL A 96 -5.65 6.74 0.72
C VAL A 96 -4.57 7.74 1.14
N LYS A 97 -4.96 8.97 1.46
CA LYS A 97 -4.04 9.98 1.99
C LYS A 97 -3.41 9.50 3.30
N THR A 98 -4.21 9.00 4.25
CA THR A 98 -3.70 8.44 5.52
C THR A 98 -2.73 7.28 5.30
N ILE A 99 -2.99 6.41 4.32
CA ILE A 99 -2.08 5.31 3.95
C ILE A 99 -0.77 5.88 3.41
N ILE A 100 -0.83 6.85 2.49
CA ILE A 100 0.37 7.51 1.93
C ILE A 100 1.17 8.22 3.03
N GLU A 101 0.49 8.96 3.90
CA GLU A 101 1.07 9.61 5.08
C GLU A 101 1.80 8.59 5.95
N TRP A 102 1.13 7.48 6.26
CA TRP A 102 1.72 6.39 7.03
C TRP A 102 2.91 5.77 6.30
N CYS A 103 2.83 5.52 4.99
CA CYS A 103 3.92 4.97 4.18
C CYS A 103 5.15 5.88 4.16
N LEU A 104 4.96 7.20 4.10
CA LEU A 104 6.06 8.18 4.06
C LEU A 104 6.62 8.49 5.44
N PHE A 105 5.83 8.29 6.50
CA PHE A 105 6.27 8.56 7.86
C PHE A 105 7.46 7.65 8.24
N PRO A 106 8.61 8.22 8.63
CA PRO A 106 9.78 7.43 9.01
C PRO A 106 9.43 6.59 10.24
N LYS A 107 9.62 5.28 10.12
CA LYS A 107 9.38 4.32 11.19
C LYS A 107 10.71 3.73 11.64
N ASP A 108 10.93 3.76 12.94
CA ASP A 108 12.11 3.17 13.56
C ASP A 108 12.08 1.63 13.47
N GLN A 109 10.88 1.05 13.58
CA GLN A 109 10.65 -0.38 13.46
C GLN A 109 9.56 -0.69 12.43
N LEU A 110 9.87 -1.59 11.51
CA LEU A 110 8.92 -2.18 10.57
C LEU A 110 8.75 -3.65 10.90
N ASN A 111 7.51 -4.02 11.19
CA ASN A 111 7.11 -5.40 11.40
C ASN A 111 6.89 -6.04 10.03
N PHE A 112 7.87 -6.80 9.56
CA PHE A 112 7.73 -7.54 8.32
C PHE A 112 6.84 -8.76 8.55
N VAL A 113 6.00 -9.09 7.58
CA VAL A 113 5.14 -10.25 7.64
C VAL A 113 5.35 -11.16 6.44
N ASP A 114 5.10 -12.45 6.64
CA ASP A 114 5.10 -13.46 5.59
C ASP A 114 3.79 -13.43 4.77
N TRP A 115 3.69 -14.24 3.71
CA TRP A 115 2.48 -14.34 2.87
C TRP A 115 1.22 -14.70 3.68
N ASP A 116 1.38 -15.40 4.81
CA ASP A 116 0.29 -15.79 5.69
C ASP A 116 -0.11 -14.70 6.71
N GLY A 117 0.70 -13.63 6.86
CA GLY A 117 0.50 -12.56 7.86
C GLY A 117 1.25 -12.79 9.18
N ASN A 118 2.10 -13.81 9.26
CA ASN A 118 2.94 -14.05 10.45
C ASN A 118 4.16 -13.12 10.44
N LEU A 119 4.55 -12.60 11.60
CA LEU A 119 5.76 -11.79 11.76
C LEU A 119 7.02 -12.63 11.43
N ILE A 120 7.96 -12.04 10.67
CA ILE A 120 9.26 -12.65 10.33
C ILE A 120 10.41 -12.02 11.10
#